data_AF-M0K040-F1
#
_entry.id   AF-M0K040-F1
#
_cell.length_a   1.000
_cell.length_b   1.000
_cell.length_c   1.000
_cell.angle_alpha   90.00
_cell.angle_beta   90.00
_cell.angle_gamma   90.00
#
_symmetry.space_group_name_H-M   'P 1'
#
loop_
_entity.id
_entity.type
_entity.pdbx_description
1 polymer ?
#
loop_
_entity_poly.entity_id
_entity_poly.type
_entity_poly.pdbx_seq_one_letter_code
_entity_poly.pdbx_strand_id
1 'polypeptide(L)'
;MRFAIDSGKLLYALGVLFAAAALLYFVRDVVFNLSITVKAALLLLGFIALFVAGVALERDVLDVVAFALSGVTYVVFVGYVVVRYSPGETGTFLLLAASAGLFVGLGYALRAGIPTPSRRTAAAALGGLLIVSAVLVGADALSGGVTYDVQTNESVTVSVPETRQGGGGYQPVSRQIGTVTASNPSPFLRALNPPSVSSCLVGPAENPREDVWVDVDRDWDEDTLAGSTTKSYAITGEFRLDTNRTGQVTFAIERGSDCSVVRSEPTIAIQIDGDDSLD
;
A
#
# COMPACT_ATOMS: atom_id res chain seq x y z
N MET A 1 -20.47 -17.48 -39.41
CA MET A 1 -19.65 -18.30 -38.49
C MET A 1 -20.48 -18.58 -37.26
N ARG A 2 -20.83 -19.86 -36.99
CA ARG A 2 -21.52 -20.25 -35.75
C ARG A 2 -20.45 -20.53 -34.71
N PHE A 3 -20.36 -19.71 -33.66
CA PHE A 3 -19.61 -20.06 -32.46
C PHE A 3 -20.33 -21.25 -31.81
N ALA A 4 -19.90 -22.48 -32.15
CA ALA A 4 -20.27 -23.66 -31.39
C ALA A 4 -19.51 -23.58 -30.06
N ILE A 5 -20.04 -22.80 -29.13
CA ILE A 5 -19.54 -22.77 -27.75
C ILE A 5 -19.91 -24.11 -27.13
N ASP A 6 -18.93 -25.01 -27.10
CA ASP A 6 -18.98 -26.23 -26.32
C ASP A 6 -19.14 -25.85 -24.84
N SER A 7 -20.18 -26.36 -24.17
CA SER A 7 -20.45 -26.11 -22.76
C SER A 7 -19.22 -26.38 -21.87
N GLY A 8 -18.36 -27.33 -22.25
CA GLY A 8 -17.11 -27.58 -21.55
C GLY A 8 -16.14 -26.40 -21.65
N LYS A 9 -15.94 -25.85 -22.86
CA LYS A 9 -15.05 -24.69 -23.08
C LYS A 9 -15.55 -23.44 -22.36
N LEU A 10 -16.86 -23.25 -22.27
CA LEU A 10 -17.46 -22.14 -21.51
C LEU A 10 -17.11 -22.23 -20.01
N LEU A 11 -17.23 -23.42 -19.42
CA LEU A 11 -16.89 -23.62 -18.00
C LEU A 11 -15.40 -23.38 -17.72
N TYR A 12 -14.51 -23.82 -18.61
CA TYR A 12 -13.08 -23.54 -18.49
C TYR A 12 -12.76 -22.05 -18.60
N ALA A 13 -13.36 -21.35 -19.57
CA ALA A 13 -13.19 -19.90 -19.72
C ALA A 13 -13.68 -19.14 -18.48
N LEU A 14 -14.84 -19.53 -17.94
CA LEU A 14 -15.40 -18.95 -16.73
C LEU A 14 -14.51 -19.22 -15.49
N GLY A 15 -13.94 -20.42 -15.39
CA GLY A 15 -12.96 -20.76 -14.34
C GLY A 15 -11.71 -19.88 -14.39
N VAL A 16 -11.15 -19.66 -15.58
CA VAL A 16 -10.01 -18.74 -15.78
C VAL A 16 -10.40 -17.30 -15.40
N LEU A 17 -11.59 -16.85 -15.78
CA LEU A 17 -12.09 -15.51 -15.42
C LEU A 17 -12.24 -15.33 -13.91
N PHE A 18 -12.85 -16.30 -13.21
CA PHE A 18 -12.97 -16.24 -11.75
C PHE A 18 -11.61 -16.31 -11.05
N ALA A 19 -10.67 -17.11 -11.56
CA ALA A 19 -9.31 -17.12 -11.04
C ALA A 19 -8.62 -15.77 -11.24
N ALA A 20 -8.78 -15.13 -12.40
CA ALA A 20 -8.27 -13.77 -12.64
C ALA A 20 -8.87 -12.77 -11.63
N ALA A 21 -10.18 -12.80 -11.41
CA ALA A 21 -10.85 -11.95 -10.43
C ALA A 21 -10.35 -12.22 -8.99
N ALA A 22 -10.16 -13.49 -8.62
CA ALA A 22 -9.62 -13.86 -7.31
C ALA A 22 -8.19 -13.36 -7.11
N LEU A 23 -7.34 -13.42 -8.15
CA LEU A 23 -5.98 -12.87 -8.12
C LEU A 23 -5.99 -11.34 -7.97
N LEU A 24 -6.86 -10.64 -8.70
CA LEU A 24 -7.05 -9.19 -8.56
C LEU A 24 -7.57 -8.82 -7.16
N TYR A 25 -8.41 -9.66 -6.57
CA TYR A 25 -8.90 -9.46 -5.21
C TYR A 25 -7.79 -9.70 -4.16
N PHE A 26 -6.97 -10.75 -4.36
CA PHE A 26 -5.82 -11.08 -3.50
C PHE A 26 -4.81 -9.93 -3.40
N VAL A 27 -4.53 -9.24 -4.52
CA VAL A 27 -3.58 -8.10 -4.53
C VAL A 27 -4.12 -6.82 -3.89
N ARG A 28 -5.43 -6.73 -3.65
CA ARG A 28 -6.09 -5.50 -3.17
C ARG A 28 -6.05 -5.32 -1.64
N ASP A 29 -5.19 -6.06 -0.95
CA ASP A 29 -5.02 -6.02 0.52
C ASP A 29 -6.28 -6.34 1.37
N VAL A 30 -7.39 -6.78 0.77
CA VAL A 30 -8.68 -6.97 1.48
C VAL A 30 -8.72 -8.20 2.38
N VAL A 31 -8.03 -9.29 2.01
CA VAL A 31 -8.18 -10.59 2.69
C VAL A 31 -7.04 -10.91 3.63
N PHE A 32 -5.83 -10.51 3.27
CA PHE A 32 -4.62 -10.83 4.01
C PHE A 32 -3.69 -9.61 4.04
N ASN A 33 -3.34 -9.18 5.24
CA ASN A 33 -2.39 -8.09 5.48
C ASN A 33 -0.94 -8.56 5.31
N LEU A 34 -0.66 -9.25 4.19
CA LEU A 34 0.67 -9.73 3.83
C LEU A 34 1.50 -8.59 3.26
N SER A 35 2.83 -8.65 3.42
CA SER A 35 3.72 -7.67 2.79
C SER A 35 3.61 -7.70 1.27
N ILE A 36 4.00 -6.58 0.67
CA ILE A 36 4.04 -6.42 -0.78
C ILE A 36 4.98 -7.46 -1.38
N THR A 37 6.14 -7.70 -0.76
CA THR A 37 7.11 -8.71 -1.20
C THR A 37 6.53 -10.12 -1.18
N VAL A 38 5.84 -10.51 -0.12
CA VAL A 38 5.31 -11.87 0.00
C VAL A 38 4.19 -12.11 -1.00
N LYS A 39 3.32 -11.11 -1.26
CA LYS A 39 2.31 -11.22 -2.33
C LYS A 39 2.93 -11.39 -3.71
N ALA A 40 3.94 -10.59 -4.04
CA ALA A 40 4.66 -10.70 -5.31
C ALA A 40 5.30 -12.10 -5.45
N ALA A 41 5.95 -12.60 -4.40
CA ALA A 41 6.54 -13.93 -4.38
C ALA A 41 5.49 -15.03 -4.56
N LEU A 42 4.34 -14.95 -3.86
CA LEU A 42 3.27 -15.94 -4.00
C LEU A 42 2.66 -15.97 -5.40
N LEU A 43 2.51 -14.81 -6.06
CA LEU A 43 2.07 -14.76 -7.46
C LEU A 43 3.10 -15.43 -8.39
N LEU A 44 4.39 -15.17 -8.19
CA LEU A 44 5.44 -15.82 -8.98
C LEU A 44 5.50 -17.34 -8.74
N LEU A 45 5.43 -17.78 -7.47
CA LEU A 45 5.38 -19.20 -7.12
C LEU A 45 4.10 -19.86 -7.67
N GLY A 46 2.98 -19.16 -7.66
CA GLY A 46 1.72 -19.59 -8.26
C GLY A 46 1.85 -19.78 -9.78
N PHE A 47 2.46 -18.82 -10.48
CA PHE A 47 2.79 -18.94 -11.91
C PHE A 47 3.62 -20.21 -12.18
N ILE A 48 4.68 -20.44 -11.41
CA ILE A 48 5.56 -21.61 -11.56
C ILE A 48 4.80 -22.90 -11.26
N ALA A 49 4.02 -22.94 -10.19
CA ALA A 49 3.23 -24.12 -9.81
C ALA A 49 2.22 -24.50 -10.89
N LEU A 50 1.49 -23.51 -11.42
CA LEU A 50 0.53 -23.71 -12.50
C LEU A 50 1.21 -24.12 -13.81
N PHE A 51 2.39 -23.56 -14.10
CA PHE A 51 3.19 -23.97 -15.26
C PHE A 51 3.65 -25.42 -15.15
N VAL A 52 4.23 -25.81 -14.00
CA VAL A 52 4.65 -27.19 -13.71
C VAL A 52 3.46 -28.15 -13.78
N ALA A 53 2.31 -27.76 -13.24
CA ALA A 53 1.08 -28.54 -13.35
C ALA A 53 0.64 -28.71 -14.81
N GLY A 54 0.67 -27.64 -15.61
CA GLY A 54 0.33 -27.69 -17.04
C GLY A 54 1.23 -28.63 -17.84
N VAL A 55 2.54 -28.61 -17.57
CA VAL A 55 3.50 -29.53 -18.21
C VAL A 55 3.31 -30.98 -17.75
N ALA A 56 2.92 -31.21 -16.48
CA ALA A 56 2.77 -32.55 -15.91
C ALA A 56 1.41 -33.21 -16.23
N LEU A 57 0.39 -32.42 -16.56
CA LEU A 57 -0.95 -32.90 -16.90
C LEU A 57 -0.99 -33.29 -18.39
N GLU A 58 -0.76 -34.57 -18.69
CA GLU A 58 -0.90 -35.15 -20.04
C GLU A 58 -2.37 -35.29 -20.48
N ARG A 59 -3.19 -34.24 -20.32
CA ARG A 59 -4.63 -34.24 -20.66
C ARG A 59 -5.01 -32.97 -21.43
N ASP A 60 -5.35 -33.15 -22.71
CA ASP A 60 -5.60 -32.15 -23.78
C ASP A 60 -6.42 -30.87 -23.46
N VAL A 61 -7.14 -30.81 -22.33
CA VAL A 61 -7.92 -29.62 -21.96
C VAL A 61 -7.50 -29.04 -20.60
N LEU A 62 -6.96 -29.88 -19.71
CA LEU A 62 -6.50 -29.45 -18.38
C LEU A 62 -5.14 -28.74 -18.46
N ASP A 63 -4.30 -29.12 -19.41
CA ASP A 63 -3.04 -28.46 -19.74
C ASP A 63 -3.27 -27.02 -20.23
N VAL A 64 -4.20 -26.81 -21.15
CA VAL A 64 -4.55 -25.49 -21.70
C VAL A 64 -5.02 -24.55 -20.59
N VAL A 65 -5.85 -25.05 -19.67
CA VAL A 65 -6.34 -24.27 -18.54
C VAL A 65 -5.22 -23.94 -17.56
N ALA A 66 -4.36 -24.90 -17.23
CA ALA A 66 -3.22 -24.66 -16.35
C ALA A 66 -2.24 -23.64 -16.94
N PHE A 67 -1.95 -23.71 -18.24
CA PHE A 67 -1.14 -22.69 -18.94
C PHE A 67 -1.82 -21.32 -19.00
N ALA A 68 -3.14 -21.28 -19.23
CA ALA A 68 -3.89 -20.02 -19.22
C ALA A 68 -3.84 -19.37 -17.83
N LEU A 69 -4.09 -20.14 -16.77
CA LEU A 69 -4.00 -19.67 -15.38
C LEU A 69 -2.58 -19.23 -15.01
N SER A 70 -1.57 -19.99 -15.42
CA SER A 70 -0.17 -19.62 -15.27
C SER A 70 0.10 -18.24 -15.92
N GLY A 71 -0.26 -18.07 -17.20
CA GLY A 71 -0.11 -16.81 -17.91
C GLY A 71 -0.83 -15.63 -17.23
N VAL A 72 -2.10 -15.81 -16.86
CA VAL A 72 -2.87 -14.78 -16.12
C VAL A 72 -2.19 -14.43 -14.80
N THR A 73 -1.73 -15.43 -14.05
CA THR A 73 -1.05 -15.22 -12.76
C THR A 73 0.25 -14.43 -12.95
N TYR A 74 1.01 -14.72 -14.01
CA TYR A 74 2.22 -13.97 -14.34
C TYR A 74 1.92 -12.52 -14.75
N VAL A 75 0.86 -12.29 -15.53
CA VAL A 75 0.43 -10.93 -15.88
C VAL A 75 0.05 -10.14 -14.63
N VAL A 76 -0.70 -10.75 -13.71
CA VAL A 76 -1.02 -10.12 -12.41
C VAL A 76 0.24 -9.87 -11.59
N PHE A 77 1.19 -10.81 -11.55
CA PHE A 77 2.50 -10.62 -10.92
C PHE A 77 3.25 -9.41 -11.46
N VAL A 78 3.41 -9.32 -12.79
CA VAL A 78 4.12 -8.20 -13.44
C VAL A 78 3.40 -6.88 -13.16
N GLY A 79 2.09 -6.83 -13.34
CA GLY A 79 1.30 -5.62 -13.05
C GLY A 79 1.43 -5.20 -11.58
N TYR A 80 1.37 -6.17 -10.66
CA TYR A 80 1.54 -5.93 -9.23
C TYR A 80 2.93 -5.38 -8.90
N VAL A 81 3.99 -5.95 -9.48
CA VAL A 81 5.36 -5.45 -9.28
C VAL A 81 5.52 -4.03 -9.82
N VAL A 82 5.02 -3.74 -11.02
CA VAL A 82 5.10 -2.39 -11.61
C VAL A 82 4.38 -1.36 -10.74
N VAL A 83 3.18 -1.69 -10.26
CA VAL A 83 2.37 -0.77 -9.44
C VAL A 83 2.94 -0.57 -8.05
N ARG A 84 3.46 -1.62 -7.40
CA ARG A 84 3.86 -1.56 -5.98
C ARG A 84 5.34 -1.31 -5.73
N TYR A 85 6.21 -1.59 -6.69
CA TYR A 85 7.65 -1.31 -6.59
C TYR A 85 8.09 -0.10 -7.41
N SER A 86 7.23 0.42 -8.29
CA SER A 86 7.49 1.59 -9.13
C SER A 86 8.92 1.65 -9.69
N PRO A 87 9.38 0.63 -10.45
CA PRO A 87 10.79 0.47 -10.84
C PRO A 87 11.29 1.51 -11.89
N GLY A 88 10.50 2.54 -12.16
CA GLY A 88 10.73 3.53 -13.21
C GLY A 88 10.53 2.99 -14.62
N GLU A 89 10.69 3.86 -15.63
CA GLU A 89 10.48 3.52 -17.04
C GLU A 89 11.45 2.43 -17.53
N THR A 90 12.74 2.59 -17.22
CA THR A 90 13.80 1.63 -17.59
C THR A 90 13.56 0.28 -16.93
N GLY A 91 13.22 0.25 -15.64
CA GLY A 91 12.95 -1.00 -14.92
C GLY A 91 11.71 -1.71 -15.46
N THR A 92 10.66 -0.96 -15.77
CA THR A 92 9.44 -1.49 -16.42
C THR A 92 9.75 -2.07 -17.80
N PHE A 93 10.52 -1.36 -18.62
CA PHE A 93 10.94 -1.86 -19.93
C PHE A 93 11.74 -3.16 -19.82
N LEU A 94 12.73 -3.22 -18.93
CA LEU A 94 13.54 -4.41 -18.72
C LEU A 94 12.72 -5.60 -18.21
N LEU A 95 11.76 -5.35 -17.29
CA LEU A 95 10.84 -6.37 -16.80
C LEU A 95 10.02 -6.96 -17.95
N LEU A 96 9.42 -6.11 -18.80
CA LEU A 96 8.63 -6.55 -19.94
C LEU A 96 9.48 -7.29 -21.00
N ALA A 97 10.70 -6.81 -21.26
CA ALA A 97 11.63 -7.47 -22.18
C ALA A 97 12.03 -8.86 -21.66
N ALA A 98 12.34 -8.98 -20.36
CA ALA A 98 12.63 -10.25 -19.72
C ALA A 98 11.42 -11.19 -19.73
N SER A 99 10.20 -10.67 -19.49
CA SER A 99 8.96 -11.43 -19.63
C SER A 99 8.76 -11.97 -21.04
N ALA A 100 8.99 -11.16 -22.07
CA ALA A 100 8.90 -11.61 -23.47
C ALA A 100 9.91 -12.73 -23.75
N GLY A 101 11.17 -12.54 -23.33
CA GLY A 101 12.22 -13.56 -23.43
C GLY A 101 11.85 -14.87 -22.72
N LEU A 102 11.27 -14.77 -21.51
CA LEU A 102 10.77 -15.92 -20.75
C LEU A 102 9.71 -16.70 -21.53
N PHE A 103 8.65 -16.04 -22.01
CA PHE A 103 7.56 -16.74 -22.72
C PHE A 103 8.00 -17.30 -24.07
N VAL A 104 8.85 -16.59 -24.82
CA VAL A 104 9.45 -17.13 -26.05
C VAL A 104 10.31 -18.36 -25.74
N GLY A 105 11.12 -18.30 -24.68
CA GLY A 105 11.95 -19.41 -24.23
C GLY A 105 11.14 -20.63 -23.78
N LEU A 106 10.10 -20.42 -22.97
CA LEU A 106 9.18 -21.47 -22.53
C LEU A 106 8.42 -22.09 -23.71
N GLY A 107 7.90 -21.27 -24.64
CA GLY A 107 7.24 -21.76 -25.84
C GLY A 107 8.15 -22.57 -26.75
N TYR A 108 9.41 -22.13 -26.92
CA TYR A 108 10.42 -22.89 -27.65
C TYR A 108 10.75 -24.21 -26.95
N ALA A 109 10.93 -24.20 -25.62
CA ALA A 109 11.21 -25.39 -24.82
C ALA A 109 10.12 -26.47 -24.95
N LEU A 110 8.85 -26.06 -24.88
CA LEU A 110 7.71 -26.95 -25.07
C LEU A 110 7.68 -27.52 -26.51
N ARG A 111 7.97 -26.68 -27.52
CA ARG A 111 7.98 -27.10 -28.93
C ARG A 111 9.15 -28.01 -29.27
N ALA A 112 10.32 -27.78 -28.65
CA ALA A 112 11.52 -28.57 -28.86
C ALA A 112 11.46 -29.95 -28.16
N GLY A 113 10.38 -30.25 -27.41
CA GLY A 113 10.21 -31.52 -26.73
C GLY A 113 11.24 -31.74 -25.63
N ILE A 114 11.68 -30.66 -24.96
CA ILE A 114 12.54 -30.78 -23.77
C ILE A 114 11.84 -31.74 -22.79
N PRO A 115 12.56 -32.73 -22.21
CA PRO A 115 11.92 -33.82 -21.47
C PRO A 115 10.96 -33.30 -20.40
N THR A 116 9.70 -33.67 -20.52
CA THR A 116 8.69 -33.32 -19.52
C THR A 116 9.06 -33.98 -18.19
N PRO A 117 9.03 -33.25 -17.06
CA PRO A 117 9.35 -33.81 -15.77
C PRO A 117 8.42 -34.99 -15.45
N SER A 118 8.96 -36.04 -14.84
CA SER A 118 8.15 -37.15 -14.36
C SER A 118 7.10 -36.66 -13.35
N ARG A 119 5.98 -37.36 -13.21
CA ARG A 119 4.94 -37.01 -12.21
C ARG A 119 5.49 -36.90 -10.79
N ARG A 120 6.49 -37.72 -10.43
CA ARG A 120 7.16 -37.65 -9.12
C ARG A 120 7.95 -36.36 -8.98
N THR A 121 8.68 -35.97 -10.02
CA THR A 121 9.45 -34.72 -10.05
C THR A 121 8.51 -33.51 -9.96
N ALA A 122 7.41 -33.51 -10.72
CA ALA A 122 6.41 -32.46 -10.66
C ALA A 122 5.75 -32.37 -9.27
N ALA A 123 5.36 -33.50 -8.68
CA ALA A 123 4.80 -33.54 -7.33
C ALA A 123 5.80 -33.02 -6.27
N ALA A 124 7.08 -33.41 -6.37
CA ALA A 124 8.13 -32.92 -5.49
C ALA A 124 8.36 -31.41 -5.65
N ALA A 125 8.37 -30.90 -6.89
CA ALA A 125 8.48 -29.47 -7.18
C ALA A 125 7.29 -28.69 -6.59
N LEU A 126 6.05 -29.16 -6.81
CA LEU A 126 4.85 -28.56 -6.24
C LEU A 126 4.87 -28.57 -4.71
N GLY A 127 5.28 -29.70 -4.09
CA GLY A 127 5.47 -29.79 -2.65
C GLY A 127 6.50 -28.79 -2.12
N GLY A 128 7.63 -28.64 -2.83
CA GLY A 128 8.64 -27.64 -2.51
C GLY A 128 8.11 -26.20 -2.59
N LEU A 129 7.38 -25.86 -3.65
CA LEU A 129 6.75 -24.55 -3.82
C LEU A 129 5.75 -24.24 -2.71
N LEU A 130 4.96 -25.24 -2.29
CA LEU A 130 4.02 -25.09 -1.17
C LEU A 130 4.75 -24.84 0.16
N ILE A 131 5.84 -25.56 0.43
CA ILE A 131 6.65 -25.36 1.63
C ILE A 131 7.24 -23.94 1.64
N VAL A 132 7.83 -23.50 0.52
CA VAL A 132 8.38 -22.14 0.41
C VAL A 132 7.30 -21.08 0.61
N SER A 133 6.12 -21.27 0.01
CA SER A 133 4.98 -20.36 0.17
C SER A 133 4.54 -20.25 1.63
N ALA A 134 4.45 -21.39 2.34
CA ALA A 134 4.08 -21.43 3.75
C ALA A 134 5.14 -20.75 4.63
N VAL A 135 6.43 -20.95 4.34
CA VAL A 135 7.54 -20.29 5.06
C VAL A 135 7.48 -18.78 4.87
N LEU A 136 7.24 -18.29 3.64
CA LEU A 136 7.12 -16.85 3.37
C LEU A 136 5.94 -16.23 4.12
N VAL A 137 4.77 -16.86 4.09
CA VAL A 137 3.58 -16.40 4.82
C VAL A 137 3.81 -16.42 6.33
N GLY A 138 4.44 -17.47 6.85
CA GLY A 138 4.78 -17.57 8.27
C GLY A 138 5.77 -16.49 8.71
N ALA A 139 6.84 -16.27 7.94
CA ALA A 139 7.81 -15.20 8.21
C ALA A 139 7.15 -13.82 8.17
N ASP A 140 6.25 -13.58 7.22
CA ASP A 140 5.49 -12.34 7.11
C ASP A 140 4.65 -12.08 8.36
N ALA A 141 3.86 -13.07 8.75
CA ALA A 141 2.96 -12.99 9.90
C ALA A 141 3.71 -12.77 11.21
N LEU A 142 4.89 -13.38 11.37
CA LEU A 142 5.75 -13.21 12.55
C LEU A 142 6.40 -11.83 12.61
N SER A 143 6.68 -11.21 11.45
CA SER A 143 7.36 -9.92 11.38
C SER A 143 6.47 -8.71 11.67
N GLY A 144 5.14 -8.87 11.56
CA GLY A 144 4.18 -7.79 11.81
C GLY A 144 4.11 -6.74 10.69
N GLY A 145 3.19 -5.78 10.87
CA GLY A 145 2.97 -4.64 9.98
C GLY A 145 3.79 -3.41 10.35
N VAL A 146 3.58 -2.32 9.60
CA VAL A 146 4.16 -1.00 9.92
C VAL A 146 3.56 -0.48 11.22
N THR A 147 4.40 -0.02 12.13
CA THR A 147 3.99 0.68 13.35
C THR A 147 4.12 2.18 13.17
N TYR A 148 3.22 2.94 13.80
CA TYR A 148 3.22 4.40 13.76
C TYR A 148 3.36 4.94 15.17
N ASP A 149 4.42 5.73 15.38
CA ASP A 149 4.60 6.52 16.58
C ASP A 149 4.32 7.97 16.24
N VAL A 150 3.26 8.54 16.81
CA VAL A 150 2.97 9.96 16.65
C VAL A 150 3.56 10.68 17.86
N GLN A 151 4.16 11.85 17.64
CA GLN A 151 4.62 12.78 18.68
C GLN A 151 4.11 14.18 18.35
N THR A 152 3.48 14.85 19.31
CA THR A 152 2.99 16.22 19.16
C THR A 152 3.87 17.16 19.97
N ASN A 153 4.06 18.38 19.50
CA ASN A 153 4.71 19.43 20.29
C ASN A 153 3.81 19.81 21.47
N GLU A 154 4.38 20.44 22.51
CA GLU A 154 3.59 20.94 23.65
C GLU A 154 2.83 22.23 23.30
N SER A 155 3.43 23.06 22.45
CA SER A 155 2.85 24.32 22.00
C SER A 155 3.43 24.76 20.66
N VAL A 156 2.75 25.69 20.00
CA VAL A 156 3.21 26.32 18.76
C VAL A 156 2.93 27.81 18.80
N THR A 157 3.95 28.61 18.49
CA THR A 157 3.84 30.07 18.40
C THR A 157 3.83 30.51 16.95
N VAL A 158 2.81 31.29 16.58
CA VAL A 158 2.60 31.80 15.24
C VAL A 158 2.53 33.33 15.23
N SER A 159 2.92 33.92 14.11
CA SER A 159 2.80 35.36 13.87
C SER A 159 2.56 35.60 12.39
N VAL A 160 1.89 36.71 12.11
CA VAL A 160 1.77 37.23 10.74
C VAL A 160 3.13 37.80 10.34
N PRO A 161 3.76 37.34 9.25
CA PRO A 161 4.99 37.92 8.75
C PRO A 161 4.82 39.42 8.50
N GLU A 162 5.79 40.24 8.91
CA GLU A 162 5.73 41.71 8.79
C GLU A 162 5.41 42.18 7.36
N THR A 163 5.92 41.46 6.36
CA THR A 163 5.69 41.74 4.94
C THR A 163 4.24 41.58 4.47
N ARG A 164 3.37 40.99 5.29
CA ARG A 164 1.95 40.75 4.97
C ARG A 164 0.98 41.42 5.94
N GLN A 165 1.46 42.28 6.84
CA GLN A 165 0.60 42.99 7.80
C GLN A 165 -0.16 44.16 7.14
N GLY A 166 -1.38 44.43 7.62
CA GLY A 166 -2.16 45.62 7.26
C GLY A 166 -2.92 45.57 5.93
N GLY A 167 -2.90 44.42 5.23
CA GLY A 167 -3.61 44.23 3.96
C GLY A 167 -5.12 43.95 4.09
N GLY A 168 -5.59 43.66 5.30
CA GLY A 168 -6.95 43.16 5.56
C GLY A 168 -7.11 41.68 5.16
N GLY A 169 -7.94 40.94 5.91
CA GLY A 169 -8.20 39.52 5.68
C GLY A 169 -7.28 38.58 6.47
N TYR A 170 -7.27 37.30 6.08
CA TYR A 170 -6.56 36.22 6.77
C TYR A 170 -5.39 35.68 5.96
N GLN A 171 -4.29 35.37 6.63
CA GLN A 171 -3.10 34.80 6.02
C GLN A 171 -2.85 33.39 6.56
N PRO A 172 -2.74 32.36 5.69
CA PRO A 172 -2.27 31.05 6.11
C PRO A 172 -0.79 31.11 6.51
N VAL A 173 -0.50 30.56 7.68
CA VAL A 173 0.85 30.36 8.21
C VAL A 173 0.98 28.88 8.57
N SER A 174 1.88 28.16 7.91
CA SER A 174 2.14 26.75 8.22
C SER A 174 3.23 26.63 9.27
N ARG A 175 3.00 25.80 10.29
CA ARG A 175 4.01 25.43 11.30
C ARG A 175 3.93 23.95 11.60
N GLN A 176 5.08 23.35 11.89
CA GLN A 176 5.14 21.99 12.39
C GLN A 176 4.60 21.95 13.83
N ILE A 177 3.62 21.08 14.05
CA ILE A 177 2.94 20.87 15.33
C ILE A 177 3.19 19.46 15.88
N GLY A 178 3.86 18.59 15.10
CA GLY A 178 4.24 17.26 15.52
C GLY A 178 5.02 16.50 14.45
N THR A 179 5.19 15.21 14.68
CA THR A 179 5.86 14.27 13.80
C THR A 179 5.16 12.91 13.89
N VAL A 180 4.96 12.23 12.76
CA VAL A 180 4.58 10.81 12.72
C VAL A 180 5.76 10.00 12.19
N THR A 181 6.16 8.99 12.95
CA THR A 181 7.26 8.10 12.61
C THR A 181 6.70 6.72 12.26
N ALA A 182 6.81 6.34 11.00
CA ALA A 182 6.45 5.02 10.51
C ALA A 182 7.68 4.10 10.56
N SER A 183 7.54 2.94 11.20
CA SER A 183 8.61 1.94 11.31
C SER A 183 8.17 0.59 10.76
N ASN A 184 8.97 0.03 9.85
CA ASN A 184 8.75 -1.30 9.31
C ASN A 184 9.72 -2.30 9.97
N PRO A 185 9.27 -3.10 10.96
CA PRO A 185 10.10 -4.11 11.59
C PRO A 185 10.35 -5.33 10.69
N SER A 186 9.57 -5.49 9.62
CA SER A 186 9.68 -6.60 8.68
C SER A 186 10.83 -6.39 7.69
N PRO A 187 11.53 -7.45 7.25
CA PRO A 187 12.48 -7.34 6.14
C PRO A 187 11.79 -7.12 4.78
N PHE A 188 10.46 -7.17 4.73
CA PHE A 188 9.68 -7.07 3.49
C PHE A 188 9.13 -5.66 3.26
N LEU A 189 8.93 -5.29 2.00
CA LEU A 189 8.29 -4.04 1.61
C LEU A 189 6.83 -4.05 2.09
N ARG A 190 6.41 -3.00 2.80
CA ARG A 190 5.05 -2.87 3.35
C ARG A 190 4.35 -1.65 2.76
N ALA A 191 3.02 -1.72 2.71
CA ALA A 191 2.21 -0.54 2.42
C ALA A 191 2.32 0.46 3.57
N LEU A 192 2.46 1.73 3.23
CA LEU A 192 2.45 2.86 4.14
C LEU A 192 1.03 3.43 4.18
N ASN A 193 0.41 3.36 5.34
CA ASN A 193 -0.93 3.87 5.61
C ASN A 193 -0.89 4.65 6.93
N PRO A 194 -0.43 5.91 6.91
CA PRO A 194 -0.33 6.72 8.12
C PRO A 194 -1.73 6.94 8.72
N PRO A 195 -1.84 7.10 10.05
CA PRO A 195 -3.12 7.41 10.67
C PRO A 195 -3.66 8.75 10.16
N SER A 196 -4.98 8.84 10.01
CA SER A 196 -5.63 10.12 9.72
C SER A 196 -5.44 11.05 10.91
N VAL A 197 -5.02 12.27 10.63
CA VAL A 197 -4.87 13.33 11.63
C VAL A 197 -5.94 14.37 11.35
N SER A 198 -6.72 14.72 12.36
CA SER A 198 -7.64 15.84 12.30
C SER A 198 -7.46 16.74 13.52
N SER A 199 -7.93 17.97 13.44
CA SER A 199 -7.74 18.94 14.51
C SER A 199 -8.95 19.83 14.70
N CYS A 200 -9.11 20.31 15.92
CA CYS A 200 -10.04 21.38 16.25
C CYS A 200 -9.38 22.40 17.17
N LEU A 201 -9.77 23.66 17.02
CA LEU A 201 -9.37 24.72 17.93
C LEU A 201 -10.38 24.81 19.07
N VAL A 202 -9.90 24.69 20.30
CA VAL A 202 -10.68 24.78 21.54
C VAL A 202 -10.11 25.90 22.41
N GLY A 203 -10.95 26.72 23.03
CA GLY A 203 -10.48 27.89 23.77
C GLY A 203 -11.57 28.93 24.02
N PRO A 204 -11.20 30.11 24.54
CA PRO A 204 -12.16 31.15 24.88
C PRO A 204 -12.89 31.67 23.63
N ALA A 205 -14.21 31.86 23.77
CA ALA A 205 -15.14 32.23 22.69
C ALA A 205 -14.83 33.56 21.98
N GLU A 206 -13.92 34.35 22.53
CA GLU A 206 -13.48 35.64 21.99
C GLU A 206 -12.40 35.50 20.90
N ASN A 207 -11.79 34.32 20.73
CA ASN A 207 -10.92 34.09 19.59
C ASN A 207 -11.78 33.86 18.33
N PRO A 208 -11.67 34.74 17.32
CA PRO A 208 -12.40 34.57 16.08
C PRO A 208 -12.02 33.23 15.45
N ARG A 209 -12.94 32.66 14.65
CA ARG A 209 -12.78 31.40 13.91
C ARG A 209 -11.41 31.31 13.21
N GLU A 210 -10.43 30.79 13.91
CA GLU A 210 -9.11 30.45 13.40
C GLU A 210 -9.19 28.97 13.05
N ASP A 211 -9.66 28.70 11.83
CA ASP A 211 -9.69 27.34 11.33
C ASP A 211 -8.24 26.83 11.26
N VAL A 212 -7.96 25.72 11.94
CA VAL A 212 -6.68 25.03 11.89
C VAL A 212 -6.86 23.78 11.04
N TRP A 213 -6.14 23.73 9.92
CA TRP A 213 -6.07 22.54 9.07
C TRP A 213 -4.78 21.82 9.39
N VAL A 214 -4.85 20.52 9.65
CA VAL A 214 -3.67 19.71 9.92
C VAL A 214 -3.45 18.74 8.78
N ASP A 215 -2.21 18.64 8.35
CA ASP A 215 -1.79 17.72 7.30
C ASP A 215 -0.45 17.06 7.67
N VAL A 216 -0.25 15.84 7.17
CA VAL A 216 1.01 15.12 7.30
C VAL A 216 1.81 15.40 6.03
N ASP A 217 2.93 16.10 6.19
CA ASP A 217 3.82 16.48 5.09
C ASP A 217 4.49 15.23 4.51
N ARG A 218 3.88 14.71 3.45
CA ARG A 218 4.27 13.49 2.74
C ARG A 218 3.99 13.66 1.25
N ASP A 219 4.89 13.11 0.43
CA ASP A 219 4.68 13.02 -1.00
C ASP A 219 3.46 12.14 -1.32
N TRP A 220 2.58 12.62 -2.20
CA TRP A 220 1.31 11.97 -2.52
C TRP A 220 1.46 10.62 -3.21
N ASP A 221 2.63 10.33 -3.79
CA ASP A 221 2.98 9.08 -4.45
C ASP A 221 3.71 8.09 -3.51
N GLU A 222 4.00 8.47 -2.27
CA GLU A 222 4.64 7.59 -1.30
C GLU A 222 3.63 6.73 -0.53
N ASP A 223 3.45 5.50 -1.01
CA ASP A 223 2.53 4.51 -0.44
C ASP A 223 3.23 3.25 0.09
N THR A 224 4.56 3.22 0.15
CA THR A 224 5.33 2.06 0.64
C THR A 224 6.46 2.42 1.58
N LEU A 225 6.85 1.46 2.43
CA LEU A 225 7.98 1.57 3.34
C LEU A 225 8.87 0.33 3.21
N ALA A 226 10.15 0.54 2.89
CA ALA A 226 11.13 -0.53 2.69
C ALA A 226 11.33 -1.37 3.96
N GLY A 227 11.82 -2.59 3.79
CA GLY A 227 12.07 -3.51 4.90
C GLY A 227 13.13 -2.98 5.86
N SER A 228 12.90 -3.14 7.17
CA SER A 228 13.80 -2.70 8.23
C SER A 228 14.16 -1.22 8.18
N THR A 229 13.23 -0.37 7.73
CA THR A 229 13.42 1.08 7.65
C THR A 229 12.40 1.84 8.50
N THR A 230 12.80 3.05 8.87
CA THR A 230 11.97 4.02 9.58
C THR A 230 11.97 5.32 8.80
N LYS A 231 10.81 5.97 8.71
CA LYS A 231 10.66 7.29 8.09
C LYS A 231 9.75 8.15 8.93
N SER A 232 10.13 9.42 9.08
CA SER A 232 9.38 10.41 9.85
C SER A 232 8.81 11.47 8.92
N TYR A 233 7.57 11.86 9.18
CA TYR A 233 6.82 12.88 8.46
C TYR A 233 6.41 13.99 9.42
N ALA A 234 6.55 15.24 9.01
CA ALA A 234 6.14 16.37 9.83
C ALA A 234 4.61 16.47 9.83
N ILE A 235 4.01 16.69 11.00
CA ILE A 235 2.62 17.08 11.10
C ILE A 235 2.61 18.61 11.08
N THR A 236 1.97 19.20 10.09
CA THR A 236 1.90 20.65 9.89
C THR A 236 0.49 21.15 10.15
N GLY A 237 0.37 22.22 10.94
CA GLY A 237 -0.86 22.98 11.09
C GLY A 237 -0.80 24.23 10.21
N GLU A 238 -1.84 24.46 9.42
CA GLU A 238 -2.10 25.72 8.73
C GLU A 238 -3.01 26.60 9.60
N PHE A 239 -2.48 27.75 9.99
CA PHE A 239 -3.16 28.73 10.84
C PHE A 239 -3.60 29.92 10.01
N ARG A 240 -4.90 30.27 10.05
CA ARG A 240 -5.42 31.48 9.39
C ARG A 240 -5.44 32.66 10.34
N LEU A 241 -4.42 33.50 10.26
CA LEU A 241 -4.26 34.65 11.16
C LEU A 241 -4.77 35.94 10.52
N ASP A 242 -5.46 36.79 11.29
CA ASP A 242 -5.84 38.14 10.85
C ASP A 242 -4.60 38.98 10.56
N THR A 243 -4.50 39.50 9.35
CA THR A 243 -3.37 40.32 8.87
C THR A 243 -3.20 41.64 9.62
N ASN A 244 -4.21 42.11 10.36
CA ASN A 244 -4.11 43.29 11.21
C ASN A 244 -3.46 42.99 12.57
N ARG A 245 -3.25 41.71 12.90
CA ARG A 245 -2.62 41.31 14.15
C ARG A 245 -1.12 41.61 14.13
N THR A 246 -0.65 42.29 15.17
CA THR A 246 0.75 42.70 15.34
C THR A 246 1.53 41.87 16.36
N GLY A 247 0.86 40.97 17.10
CA GLY A 247 1.46 40.12 18.14
C GLY A 247 1.58 38.65 17.75
N GLN A 248 2.43 37.92 18.49
CA GLN A 248 2.50 36.46 18.44
C GLN A 248 1.34 35.83 19.23
N VAL A 249 0.84 34.70 18.75
CA VAL A 249 -0.14 33.86 19.46
C VAL A 249 0.50 32.51 19.68
N THR A 250 0.42 32.01 20.90
CA THR A 250 0.84 30.66 21.25
C THR A 250 -0.40 29.81 21.46
N PHE A 251 -0.44 28.67 20.78
CA PHE A 251 -1.44 27.64 21.00
C PHE A 251 -0.82 26.50 21.79
N ALA A 252 -1.50 26.05 22.84
CA ALA A 252 -1.20 24.75 23.45
C ALA A 252 -1.61 23.63 22.48
N ILE A 253 -0.92 22.49 22.50
CA ILE A 253 -1.27 21.33 21.68
C ILE A 253 -1.55 20.16 22.61
N GLU A 254 -2.75 19.59 22.47
CA GLU A 254 -3.21 18.45 23.26
C GLU A 254 -3.63 17.30 22.33
N ARG A 255 -3.43 16.05 22.77
CA ARG A 255 -4.07 14.90 22.15
C ARG A 255 -5.41 14.64 22.81
N GLY A 256 -6.43 14.38 22.00
CA GLY A 256 -7.73 13.93 22.51
C GLY A 256 -8.88 14.21 21.55
N SER A 257 -9.99 13.53 21.81
CA SER A 257 -11.19 13.49 20.96
C SER A 257 -12.23 14.57 21.27
N ASP A 258 -12.12 15.28 22.40
CA ASP A 258 -13.20 16.16 22.84
C ASP A 258 -12.99 17.63 22.46
N CYS A 259 -13.43 17.97 21.25
CA CYS A 259 -13.50 19.33 20.74
C CYS A 259 -14.58 20.19 21.41
N SER A 260 -15.41 19.61 22.28
CA SER A 260 -16.50 20.34 22.95
C SER A 260 -16.08 21.00 24.26
N VAL A 261 -14.89 20.67 24.78
CA VAL A 261 -14.45 21.18 26.07
C VAL A 261 -13.84 22.58 25.95
N VAL A 262 -14.40 23.52 26.72
CA VAL A 262 -13.86 24.88 26.79
C VAL A 262 -12.52 24.87 27.54
N ARG A 263 -11.51 25.51 26.95
CA ARG A 263 -10.19 25.74 27.56
C ARG A 263 -10.04 27.22 27.91
N SER A 264 -9.28 27.51 28.97
CA SER A 264 -8.94 28.88 29.38
C SER A 264 -7.96 29.58 28.43
N GLU A 265 -7.18 28.79 27.70
CA GLU A 265 -6.19 29.23 26.71
C GLU A 265 -6.55 28.65 25.34
N PRO A 266 -6.10 29.25 24.23
CA PRO A 266 -6.27 28.69 22.91
C PRO A 266 -5.44 27.40 22.75
N THR A 267 -6.12 26.28 22.50
CA THR A 267 -5.56 24.94 22.43
C THR A 267 -5.97 24.26 21.13
N ILE A 268 -5.03 23.59 20.46
CA ILE A 268 -5.28 22.71 19.32
C ILE A 268 -5.41 21.30 19.87
N ALA A 269 -6.61 20.74 19.80
CA ALA A 269 -6.81 19.32 20.06
C ALA A 269 -6.59 18.55 18.76
N ILE A 270 -5.61 17.65 18.78
CA ILE A 270 -5.27 16.77 17.66
C ILE A 270 -5.90 15.40 17.91
N GLN A 271 -6.69 14.95 16.94
CA GLN A 271 -7.27 13.63 16.88
C GLN A 271 -6.49 12.78 15.89
N ILE A 272 -6.17 11.55 16.29
CA ILE A 272 -5.44 10.59 15.49
C ILE A 272 -6.34 9.36 15.40
N ASP A 273 -6.78 9.01 14.20
CA ASP A 273 -7.63 7.82 14.01
C ASP A 273 -6.86 6.57 14.48
N GLY A 274 -7.47 5.83 15.42
CA GLY A 274 -6.88 4.66 16.06
C GLY A 274 -6.56 4.84 17.55
N ASP A 275 -6.59 6.08 18.08
CA ASP A 275 -6.82 6.30 19.51
C ASP A 275 -8.33 6.14 19.74
N ASP A 276 -8.72 5.14 20.55
CA ASP A 276 -10.11 4.73 20.77
C ASP A 276 -11.10 5.91 20.78
N SER A 277 -12.01 5.93 19.81
CA SER A 277 -13.36 6.41 20.06
C SER A 277 -13.96 5.44 21.08
N LEU A 278 -13.80 5.76 22.37
CA LEU A 278 -14.65 5.20 23.41
C LEU A 278 -16.07 5.77 23.21
N ASP A 279 -16.81 5.16 22.29
CA ASP A 279 -18.27 5.13 22.33
C ASP A 279 -18.72 3.84 23.04
#